data_AF-A0A6A8GAF5-F1
#
_entry.id   AF-A0A6A8GAF5-F1
#
_cell.length_a   1.000
_cell.length_b   1.000
_cell.length_c   1.000
_cell.angle_alpha   90.00
_cell.angle_beta   90.00
_cell.angle_gamma   90.00
#
_symmetry.space_group_name_H-M   'P 1'
#
loop_
_entity.id
_entity.type
_entity.pdbx_description
1 polymer ?
#
loop_
_entity_poly.entity_id
_entity_poly.type
_entity_poly.pdbx_seq_one_letter_code
_entity_poly.pdbx_strand_id
1 'polypeptide(L)'
;MTPPLPTRNTLPDDLCDRAQWVGWRKQTRGGDETKVPLDVNGGYASATDATTWTDFDEALAYARNGPADGVGFVFTEDDPYVGVDLDKCRNSETGGTENWAQMIIDRLDSYTEVSPSGTGYHIIVRGELPPTGNRTGNLELYAHSRFFTVTGDHVDDTPLDVVDRTDELTAIHSAYFETPDNVATNEPPETTTRVTQTPGEDIAPTGNDLTDEDVIERASNAANGLKFSHLWKGDTSAYDSHSEADMALCSMLAFWTGGDAAQMDRVFRNSGLYRDKWDDVHFSDGSTYGEKTIERAITGTTEYYDPSQWSSAVRRSTTRQNESRRGEGDNTSANVRTGANRPERDHTVAPVESPAQNTEHLERLKDLQTHLESVIAENERLQGELEDERERRRELEAQLADRDEEDGSGWSLFGWFRS
;
A
#
# COMPACT_ATOMS: atom_id res chain seq x y z
N MET A 1 7.00 -28.74 0.75
CA MET A 1 7.57 -28.97 2.09
C MET A 1 6.43 -28.93 3.11
N THR A 2 6.55 -29.64 4.22
CA THR A 2 5.63 -29.46 5.36
C THR A 2 5.96 -28.12 6.00
N PRO A 3 4.98 -27.23 6.23
CA PRO A 3 5.23 -25.95 6.89
C PRO A 3 5.81 -26.17 8.29
N PRO A 4 6.62 -25.21 8.81
CA PRO A 4 7.12 -25.31 10.17
C PRO A 4 5.95 -25.33 11.15
N LEU A 5 6.13 -26.04 12.27
CA LEU A 5 5.20 -25.99 13.39
C LEU A 5 5.68 -24.93 14.38
N PRO A 6 4.78 -24.04 14.83
CA PRO A 6 5.16 -22.99 15.76
C PRO A 6 5.55 -23.55 17.13
N THR A 7 6.20 -22.71 17.93
CA THR A 7 6.38 -22.91 19.37
C THR A 7 5.75 -21.76 20.12
N ARG A 8 5.48 -21.92 21.43
CA ARG A 8 4.94 -20.83 22.24
C ARG A 8 5.84 -19.58 22.21
N ASN A 9 7.16 -19.75 22.09
CA ASN A 9 8.11 -18.63 22.07
C ASN A 9 8.19 -17.91 20.71
N THR A 10 7.59 -18.46 19.64
CA THR A 10 7.56 -17.84 18.31
C THR A 10 6.23 -17.16 18.02
N LEU A 11 5.30 -17.17 18.98
CA LEU A 11 3.96 -16.65 18.84
C LEU A 11 3.66 -15.62 19.94
N PRO A 12 2.76 -14.65 19.69
CA PRO A 12 2.26 -13.76 20.72
C PRO A 12 1.55 -14.54 21.85
N ASP A 13 1.88 -14.24 23.11
CA ASP A 13 1.28 -14.89 24.28
C ASP A 13 -0.26 -14.73 24.30
N ASP A 14 -0.75 -13.54 23.93
CA ASP A 14 -2.18 -13.21 23.88
C ASP A 14 -2.99 -14.11 22.91
N LEU A 15 -2.33 -14.70 21.89
CA LEU A 15 -2.95 -15.69 21.00
C LEU A 15 -2.90 -17.10 21.60
N CYS A 16 -1.74 -17.48 22.16
CA CYS A 16 -1.56 -18.80 22.77
C CYS A 16 -2.46 -19.05 23.99
N ASP A 17 -2.86 -18.00 24.69
CA ASP A 17 -3.70 -18.09 25.90
C ASP A 17 -5.21 -18.24 25.60
N ARG A 18 -5.62 -18.12 24.33
CA ARG A 18 -7.01 -18.31 23.89
C ARG A 18 -7.29 -19.78 23.55
N ALA A 19 -8.48 -20.28 23.89
CA ALA A 19 -8.96 -21.60 23.46
C ALA A 19 -9.64 -21.54 22.08
N GLN A 20 -8.90 -21.03 21.08
CA GLN A 20 -9.38 -20.78 19.70
C GLN A 20 -8.51 -21.50 18.66
N TRP A 21 -7.82 -22.57 19.06
CA TRP A 21 -6.89 -23.30 18.22
C TRP A 21 -7.51 -24.56 17.61
N VAL A 22 -7.11 -24.87 16.38
CA VAL A 22 -7.49 -26.07 15.64
C VAL A 22 -6.27 -26.69 14.99
N GLY A 23 -6.35 -27.97 14.62
CA GLY A 23 -5.43 -28.52 13.62
C GLY A 23 -5.88 -28.09 12.22
N TRP A 24 -5.02 -28.23 11.21
CA TRP A 24 -5.45 -28.19 9.82
C TRP A 24 -4.68 -29.18 8.97
N ARG A 25 -5.23 -29.53 7.80
CA ARG A 25 -4.50 -30.29 6.77
C ARG A 25 -4.81 -29.81 5.37
N LYS A 26 -3.92 -30.07 4.43
CA LYS A 26 -4.19 -29.92 3.00
C LYS A 26 -5.16 -31.00 2.54
N GLN A 27 -6.09 -30.61 1.68
CA GLN A 27 -7.00 -31.51 1.01
C GLN A 27 -7.25 -31.02 -0.41
N THR A 28 -7.11 -31.90 -1.39
CA THR A 28 -7.46 -31.57 -2.78
C THR A 28 -8.97 -31.70 -2.98
N ARG A 29 -9.61 -30.64 -3.46
CA ARG A 29 -11.04 -30.61 -3.80
C ARG A 29 -11.20 -30.03 -5.20
N GLY A 30 -11.70 -30.84 -6.14
CA GLY A 30 -11.96 -30.37 -7.51
C GLY A 30 -10.70 -30.05 -8.34
N GLY A 31 -9.51 -30.47 -7.88
CA GLY A 31 -8.22 -30.16 -8.51
C GLY A 31 -7.42 -29.10 -7.73
N ASP A 32 -8.08 -28.32 -6.88
CA ASP A 32 -7.45 -27.28 -6.08
C ASP A 32 -7.08 -27.79 -4.68
N GLU A 33 -5.90 -27.38 -4.19
CA GLU A 33 -5.51 -27.63 -2.81
C GLU A 33 -6.18 -26.62 -1.87
N THR A 34 -6.94 -27.12 -0.90
CA THR A 34 -7.53 -26.31 0.17
C THR A 34 -6.98 -26.73 1.53
N LYS A 35 -7.01 -25.82 2.51
CA LYS A 35 -6.61 -26.08 3.89
C LYS A 35 -7.88 -26.22 4.72
N VAL A 36 -8.10 -27.39 5.31
CA VAL A 36 -9.32 -27.70 6.07
C VAL A 36 -9.00 -27.81 7.56
N PRO A 37 -9.78 -27.14 8.44
CA PRO A 37 -9.55 -27.19 9.88
C PRO A 37 -10.05 -28.51 10.46
N LEU A 38 -9.37 -28.99 11.49
CA LEU A 38 -9.57 -30.28 12.14
C LEU A 38 -9.77 -30.09 13.64
N ASP A 39 -10.78 -30.79 14.17
CA ASP A 39 -10.97 -30.95 15.61
C ASP A 39 -9.94 -31.97 16.11
N VAL A 40 -9.30 -31.66 17.25
CA VAL A 40 -8.33 -32.55 17.90
C VAL A 40 -8.97 -33.85 18.42
N ASN A 41 -10.29 -33.84 18.65
CA ASN A 41 -11.08 -35.02 19.01
C ASN A 41 -11.45 -35.87 17.78
N GLY A 42 -11.12 -35.40 16.58
CA GLY A 42 -11.34 -36.07 15.30
C GLY A 42 -12.46 -35.46 14.47
N GLY A 43 -12.28 -35.44 13.15
CA GLY A 43 -13.21 -34.82 12.21
C GLY A 43 -12.77 -33.43 11.77
N TYR A 44 -13.73 -32.63 11.30
CA TYR A 44 -13.50 -31.25 10.87
C TYR A 44 -13.92 -30.28 11.99
N ALA A 45 -13.12 -29.26 12.22
CA ALA A 45 -13.53 -28.14 13.06
C ALA A 45 -14.36 -27.13 12.24
N SER A 46 -15.18 -26.34 12.93
CA SER A 46 -15.93 -25.23 12.35
C SER A 46 -15.24 -23.92 12.65
N ALA A 47 -15.27 -22.93 11.76
CA ALA A 47 -14.79 -21.58 12.07
C ALA A 47 -15.79 -20.76 12.92
N THR A 48 -16.93 -21.35 13.30
CA THR A 48 -18.00 -20.66 14.04
C THR A 48 -18.58 -21.50 15.20
N ASP A 49 -18.03 -22.68 15.47
CA ASP A 49 -18.46 -23.54 16.59
C ASP A 49 -17.30 -23.75 17.56
N ALA A 50 -17.32 -23.00 18.67
CA ALA A 50 -16.29 -23.03 19.70
C ALA A 50 -16.09 -24.41 20.36
N THR A 51 -17.07 -25.30 20.26
CA THR A 51 -16.95 -26.66 20.82
C THR A 51 -15.99 -27.55 20.03
N THR A 52 -15.60 -27.12 18.82
CA THR A 52 -14.67 -27.83 17.94
C THR A 52 -13.23 -27.29 18.00
N TRP A 53 -12.97 -26.31 18.88
CA TRP A 53 -11.66 -25.71 19.09
C TRP A 53 -11.03 -26.25 20.38
N THR A 54 -9.74 -25.99 20.54
CA THR A 54 -8.98 -26.34 21.73
C THR A 54 -7.95 -25.25 22.07
N ASP A 55 -7.12 -25.47 23.09
CA ASP A 55 -5.94 -24.67 23.40
C ASP A 55 -4.75 -24.94 22.46
N PHE A 56 -3.76 -24.05 22.51
CA PHE A 56 -2.59 -24.12 21.65
C PHE A 56 -1.78 -25.41 21.84
N ASP A 57 -1.60 -25.86 23.08
CA ASP A 57 -0.72 -26.98 23.40
C ASP A 57 -1.32 -28.31 22.90
N GLU A 58 -2.64 -28.48 23.02
CA GLU A 58 -3.37 -29.61 22.46
C GLU A 58 -3.38 -29.61 20.93
N ALA A 59 -3.65 -28.45 20.29
CA ALA A 59 -3.60 -28.32 18.84
C ALA A 59 -2.21 -28.65 18.29
N LEU A 60 -1.16 -28.15 18.95
CA LEU A 60 0.23 -28.42 18.59
C LEU A 60 0.61 -29.88 18.79
N ALA A 61 0.16 -30.52 19.87
CA ALA A 61 0.36 -31.95 20.09
C ALA A 61 -0.33 -32.79 19.01
N TYR A 62 -1.52 -32.39 18.57
CA TYR A 62 -2.27 -33.03 17.48
C TYR A 62 -1.60 -32.84 16.12
N ALA A 63 -1.01 -31.67 15.84
CA ALA A 63 -0.21 -31.45 14.63
C ALA A 63 1.10 -32.26 14.63
N ARG A 64 1.75 -32.42 15.79
CA ARG A 64 3.01 -33.17 15.89
C ARG A 64 2.84 -34.68 15.80
N ASN A 65 1.79 -35.22 16.43
CA ASN A 65 1.63 -36.67 16.62
C ASN A 65 0.42 -37.24 15.89
N GLY A 66 -0.43 -36.39 15.33
CA GLY A 66 -1.69 -36.75 14.69
C GLY A 66 -1.69 -36.51 13.17
N PRO A 67 -2.88 -36.43 12.56
CA PRO A 67 -3.06 -36.33 11.11
C PRO A 67 -3.08 -34.89 10.58
N ALA A 68 -2.80 -33.88 11.40
CA ALA A 68 -2.79 -32.48 10.98
C ALA A 68 -1.40 -32.08 10.43
N ASP A 69 -1.39 -31.25 9.39
CA ASP A 69 -0.18 -30.68 8.79
C ASP A 69 0.33 -29.46 9.56
N GLY A 70 -0.52 -28.84 10.39
CA GLY A 70 -0.20 -27.68 11.19
C GLY A 70 -1.31 -27.27 12.15
N VAL A 71 -1.12 -26.13 12.82
CA VAL A 71 -2.12 -25.50 13.69
C VAL A 71 -2.73 -24.28 13.03
N GLY A 72 -3.94 -23.92 13.44
CA GLY A 72 -4.63 -22.72 12.99
C GLY A 72 -5.35 -22.04 14.13
N PHE A 73 -5.57 -20.74 13.97
CA PHE A 73 -6.25 -19.88 14.93
C PHE A 73 -7.57 -19.37 14.34
N VAL A 74 -8.65 -19.44 15.10
CA VAL A 74 -9.99 -19.04 14.67
C VAL A 74 -10.31 -17.64 15.18
N PHE A 75 -10.67 -16.74 14.27
CA PHE A 75 -11.10 -15.38 14.58
C PHE A 75 -12.60 -15.34 14.91
N THR A 76 -12.98 -14.55 15.90
CA THR A 76 -14.35 -14.46 16.43
C THR A 76 -14.72 -13.03 16.78
N GLU A 77 -16.02 -12.74 16.83
CA GLU A 77 -16.53 -11.42 17.23
C GLU A 77 -16.18 -11.05 18.68
N ASP A 78 -15.81 -12.03 19.53
CA ASP A 78 -15.47 -11.84 20.94
C ASP A 78 -13.95 -11.65 21.19
N ASP A 79 -13.14 -11.66 20.14
CA ASP A 79 -11.71 -11.34 20.20
C ASP A 79 -11.39 -10.06 19.43
N PRO A 80 -10.32 -9.34 19.82
CA PRO A 80 -10.00 -8.05 19.23
C PRO A 80 -9.24 -8.19 17.91
N TYR A 81 -9.12 -9.39 17.32
CA TYR A 81 -8.15 -9.66 16.27
C TYR A 81 -8.74 -9.55 14.87
N VAL A 82 -7.93 -9.00 13.97
CA VAL A 82 -8.17 -9.04 12.52
C VAL A 82 -6.98 -9.74 11.87
N GLY A 83 -7.28 -10.79 11.10
CA GLY A 83 -6.32 -11.46 10.24
C GLY A 83 -6.30 -10.79 8.86
N VAL A 84 -5.11 -10.38 8.41
CA VAL A 84 -4.86 -9.85 7.07
C VAL A 84 -4.02 -10.87 6.30
N ASP A 85 -4.54 -11.38 5.19
CA ASP A 85 -3.91 -12.36 4.32
C ASP A 85 -3.39 -11.69 3.05
N LEU A 86 -2.09 -11.82 2.80
CA LEU A 86 -1.40 -11.29 1.62
C LEU A 86 -0.93 -12.45 0.75
N ASP A 87 -1.67 -12.73 -0.31
CA ASP A 87 -1.43 -13.88 -1.17
C ASP A 87 -0.44 -13.58 -2.31
N LYS A 88 0.36 -14.59 -2.69
CA LYS A 88 1.23 -14.59 -3.89
C LYS A 88 2.19 -13.40 -4.03
N CYS A 89 2.56 -12.75 -2.93
CA CYS A 89 3.40 -11.56 -2.91
C CYS A 89 4.85 -11.82 -2.47
N ARG A 90 5.21 -13.07 -2.16
CA ARG A 90 6.54 -13.46 -1.71
C ARG A 90 7.16 -14.50 -2.64
N ASN A 91 8.41 -14.28 -3.05
CA ASN A 91 9.20 -15.33 -3.67
C ASN A 91 9.65 -16.33 -2.59
N SER A 92 9.22 -17.58 -2.70
CA SER A 92 9.48 -18.61 -1.68
C SER A 92 10.96 -19.01 -1.56
N GLU A 93 11.77 -18.79 -2.61
CA GLU A 93 13.19 -19.14 -2.63
C GLU A 93 14.08 -18.00 -2.13
N THR A 94 13.77 -16.77 -2.51
CA THR A 94 14.60 -15.59 -2.18
C THR A 94 14.10 -14.80 -0.99
N GLY A 95 12.82 -14.96 -0.62
CA GLY A 95 12.14 -14.13 0.36
C GLY A 95 11.76 -12.73 -0.13
N GLY A 96 12.01 -12.41 -1.40
CA GLY A 96 11.66 -11.10 -1.96
C GLY A 96 10.16 -10.85 -1.92
N THR A 97 9.77 -9.72 -1.32
CA THR A 97 8.38 -9.27 -1.16
C THR A 97 8.02 -8.24 -2.23
N GLU A 98 6.82 -8.37 -2.82
CA GLU A 98 6.28 -7.34 -3.70
C GLU A 98 5.99 -6.04 -2.95
N ASN A 99 6.25 -4.90 -3.59
CA ASN A 99 6.19 -3.59 -2.93
C ASN A 99 4.85 -3.29 -2.25
N TRP A 100 3.72 -3.70 -2.84
CA TRP A 100 2.39 -3.46 -2.26
C TRP A 100 2.20 -4.21 -0.94
N ALA A 101 2.70 -5.44 -0.85
CA ALA A 101 2.64 -6.25 0.35
C ALA A 101 3.58 -5.69 1.42
N GLN A 102 4.80 -5.28 1.03
CA GLN A 102 5.74 -4.64 1.95
C GLN A 102 5.14 -3.36 2.55
N MET A 103 4.48 -2.52 1.74
CA MET A 103 3.82 -1.31 2.24
C MET A 103 2.70 -1.61 3.23
N ILE A 104 1.94 -2.69 3.05
CA ILE A 104 0.91 -3.12 4.01
C ILE A 104 1.57 -3.63 5.29
N ILE A 105 2.61 -4.46 5.20
CA ILE A 105 3.38 -4.96 6.35
C ILE A 105 3.94 -3.79 7.17
N ASP A 106 4.64 -2.86 6.51
CA ASP A 106 5.25 -1.69 7.16
C ASP A 106 4.20 -0.77 7.79
N ARG A 107 3.03 -0.64 7.16
CA ARG A 107 1.95 0.20 7.67
C ARG A 107 1.25 -0.43 8.87
N LEU A 108 1.00 -1.74 8.81
CA LEU A 108 0.36 -2.46 9.90
C LEU A 108 1.31 -2.73 11.05
N ASP A 109 2.63 -2.82 10.83
CA ASP A 109 3.67 -2.90 11.87
C ASP A 109 3.20 -3.70 13.11
N SER A 110 2.91 -4.98 12.90
CA SER A 110 2.36 -5.91 13.88
C SER A 110 2.86 -7.33 13.59
N TYR A 111 2.51 -8.30 14.44
CA TYR A 111 2.87 -9.69 14.24
C TYR A 111 2.59 -10.18 12.80
N THR A 112 3.66 -10.55 12.11
CA THR A 112 3.64 -11.00 10.72
C THR A 112 4.40 -12.32 10.59
N GLU A 113 3.82 -13.28 9.88
CA GLU A 113 4.45 -14.58 9.60
C GLU A 113 4.32 -14.96 8.12
N VAL A 114 5.25 -15.80 7.65
CA VAL A 114 5.20 -16.40 6.32
C VAL A 114 4.11 -17.46 6.28
N SER A 115 3.23 -17.39 5.28
CA SER A 115 2.13 -18.35 5.12
C SER A 115 2.64 -19.77 4.78
N PRO A 116 1.86 -20.85 4.99
CA PRO A 116 2.35 -22.22 4.78
C PRO A 116 2.79 -22.55 3.35
N SER A 117 2.39 -21.77 2.34
CA SER A 117 2.87 -21.96 0.96
C SER A 117 4.26 -21.36 0.74
N GLY A 118 4.71 -20.47 1.62
CA GLY A 118 5.93 -19.68 1.46
C GLY A 118 5.82 -18.52 0.48
N THR A 119 4.64 -18.32 -0.13
CA THR A 119 4.39 -17.35 -1.21
C THR A 119 3.63 -16.11 -0.76
N GLY A 120 3.30 -16.00 0.53
CA GLY A 120 2.51 -14.90 1.07
C GLY A 120 2.75 -14.73 2.57
N TYR A 121 1.97 -13.84 3.18
CA TYR A 121 2.10 -13.47 4.58
C TYR A 121 0.74 -13.45 5.28
N HIS A 122 0.74 -13.77 6.57
CA HIS A 122 -0.36 -13.41 7.46
C HIS A 122 0.11 -12.33 8.41
N ILE A 123 -0.71 -11.29 8.56
CA ILE A 123 -0.51 -10.25 9.56
C ILE A 123 -1.70 -10.34 10.52
N ILE A 124 -1.43 -10.34 11.83
CA ILE A 124 -2.46 -10.29 12.86
C ILE A 124 -2.33 -8.96 13.59
N VAL A 125 -3.44 -8.25 13.69
CA VAL A 125 -3.54 -6.96 14.39
C VAL A 125 -4.69 -6.98 15.38
N ARG A 126 -4.68 -6.05 16.34
CA ARG A 126 -5.88 -5.68 17.09
C ARG A 126 -6.60 -4.53 16.39
N GLY A 127 -7.93 -4.57 16.32
CA GLY A 127 -8.73 -3.46 15.83
C GLY A 127 -10.10 -3.86 15.30
N GLU A 128 -10.81 -2.89 14.75
CA GLU A 128 -12.15 -3.07 14.18
C GLU A 128 -12.09 -2.96 12.65
N LEU A 129 -12.63 -3.97 11.96
CA LEU A 129 -12.75 -3.95 10.51
C LEU A 129 -14.05 -3.23 10.10
N PRO A 130 -14.01 -2.29 9.15
CA PRO A 130 -15.24 -1.70 8.61
C PRO A 130 -16.18 -2.77 7.99
N PRO A 131 -17.50 -2.54 7.95
CA PRO A 131 -18.48 -3.59 7.69
C PRO A 131 -18.58 -4.06 6.23
N THR A 132 -17.87 -3.44 5.28
CA THR A 132 -18.11 -3.65 3.84
C THR A 132 -16.86 -3.92 3.04
N GLY A 133 -16.76 -5.10 2.44
CA GLY A 133 -15.63 -5.46 1.59
C GLY A 133 -14.48 -5.98 2.41
N ASN A 134 -14.04 -7.19 2.09
CA ASN A 134 -13.04 -7.88 2.89
C ASN A 134 -12.09 -8.73 2.04
N ARG A 135 -12.25 -8.69 0.71
CA ARG A 135 -11.39 -9.36 -0.27
C ARG A 135 -11.33 -8.58 -1.57
N THR A 136 -10.10 -8.29 -2.04
CA THR A 136 -9.82 -7.67 -3.33
C THR A 136 -8.47 -8.17 -3.85
N GLY A 137 -8.45 -8.73 -5.06
CA GLY A 137 -7.25 -9.37 -5.61
C GLY A 137 -6.65 -10.40 -4.64
N ASN A 138 -5.40 -10.15 -4.23
CA ASN A 138 -4.61 -10.97 -3.30
C ASN A 138 -4.58 -10.44 -1.85
N LEU A 139 -5.46 -9.50 -1.50
CA LEU A 139 -5.59 -8.95 -0.15
C LEU A 139 -6.93 -9.38 0.45
N GLU A 140 -6.90 -10.03 1.61
CA GLU A 140 -8.09 -10.41 2.37
C GLU A 140 -8.00 -10.00 3.84
N LEU A 141 -9.12 -9.55 4.42
CA LEU A 141 -9.23 -9.13 5.82
C LEU A 141 -10.36 -9.89 6.49
N TYR A 142 -10.13 -10.44 7.69
CA TYR A 142 -11.13 -11.21 8.43
C TYR A 142 -11.07 -10.90 9.92
N ALA A 143 -12.18 -10.40 10.47
CA ALA A 143 -12.35 -10.21 11.91
C ALA A 143 -13.01 -11.41 12.61
N HIS A 144 -13.75 -12.26 11.87
CA HIS A 144 -14.44 -13.42 12.44
C HIS A 144 -14.80 -14.48 11.39
N SER A 145 -15.35 -15.62 11.83
CA SER A 145 -15.90 -16.70 10.98
C SER A 145 -14.89 -17.29 9.98
N ARG A 146 -13.60 -17.13 10.26
CA ARG A 146 -12.48 -17.65 9.47
C ARG A 146 -11.39 -18.13 10.42
N PHE A 147 -10.59 -19.09 9.96
CA PHE A 147 -9.38 -19.48 10.65
C PHE A 147 -8.19 -19.17 9.75
N PHE A 148 -7.08 -18.76 10.34
CA PHE A 148 -5.79 -18.70 9.64
C PHE A 148 -4.94 -19.89 10.07
N THR A 149 -4.21 -20.44 9.11
CA THR A 149 -3.13 -21.39 9.43
C THR A 149 -1.96 -20.61 10.02
N VAL A 150 -1.39 -21.11 11.11
CA VAL A 150 -0.31 -20.43 11.83
C VAL A 150 0.98 -21.23 11.66
N THR A 151 2.05 -20.56 11.23
CA THR A 151 3.37 -21.18 11.00
C THR A 151 4.37 -20.86 12.11
N GLY A 152 4.24 -19.68 12.72
CA GLY A 152 5.28 -19.13 13.61
C GLY A 152 6.58 -18.78 12.88
N ASP A 153 6.59 -18.79 11.55
CA ASP A 153 7.72 -18.37 10.72
C ASP A 153 7.71 -16.84 10.63
N HIS A 154 8.06 -16.22 11.75
CA HIS A 154 8.01 -14.77 11.95
C HIS A 154 8.87 -14.03 10.92
N VAL A 155 8.33 -12.93 10.41
CA VAL A 155 9.05 -12.07 9.47
C VAL A 155 9.97 -11.13 10.25
N ASP A 156 11.26 -11.21 9.94
CA ASP A 156 12.28 -10.33 10.52
C ASP A 156 11.85 -8.84 10.44
N ASP A 157 12.28 -8.07 11.45
CA ASP A 157 11.99 -6.64 11.60
C ASP A 157 10.51 -6.25 11.80
N THR A 158 9.59 -7.22 11.88
CA THR A 158 8.21 -6.97 12.33
C THR A 158 8.04 -7.23 13.83
N PRO A 159 7.08 -6.59 14.51
CA PRO A 159 6.83 -6.84 15.93
C PRO A 159 6.54 -8.31 16.25
N LEU A 160 6.97 -8.77 17.43
CA LEU A 160 6.62 -10.10 17.95
C LEU A 160 5.24 -10.14 18.59
N ASP A 161 4.69 -8.98 18.97
CA ASP A 161 3.38 -8.83 19.59
C ASP A 161 2.32 -8.43 18.57
N VAL A 162 1.06 -8.74 18.87
CA VAL A 162 -0.09 -8.20 18.12
C VAL A 162 -0.36 -6.77 18.60
N VAL A 163 -0.35 -5.80 17.68
CA VAL A 163 -0.49 -4.38 17.99
C VAL A 163 -1.86 -3.84 17.54
N ASP A 164 -2.39 -2.82 18.24
CA ASP A 164 -3.60 -2.11 17.80
C ASP A 164 -3.30 -1.23 16.58
N ARG A 165 -4.09 -1.43 15.53
CA ARG A 165 -3.94 -0.81 14.21
C ARG A 165 -5.28 -0.40 13.61
N THR A 166 -6.23 0.02 14.44
CA THR A 166 -7.58 0.36 13.98
C THR A 166 -7.57 1.46 12.91
N ASP A 167 -6.75 2.49 13.10
CA ASP A 167 -6.62 3.61 12.16
C ASP A 167 -5.96 3.16 10.84
N GLU A 168 -4.91 2.34 10.92
CA GLU A 168 -4.20 1.82 9.75
C GLU A 168 -5.04 0.80 8.97
N LEU A 169 -5.76 -0.08 9.66
CA LEU A 169 -6.75 -0.98 9.07
C LEU A 169 -7.82 -0.19 8.33
N THR A 170 -8.35 0.86 8.93
CA THR A 170 -9.36 1.72 8.30
C THR A 170 -8.80 2.38 7.04
N ALA A 171 -7.57 2.91 7.09
CA ALA A 171 -6.93 3.54 5.94
C ALA A 171 -6.68 2.54 4.78
N ILE A 172 -6.20 1.33 5.09
CA ILE A 172 -6.04 0.25 4.10
C ILE A 172 -7.42 -0.13 3.56
N HIS A 173 -8.40 -0.30 4.43
CA HIS A 173 -9.75 -0.67 4.02
C HIS A 173 -10.33 0.33 3.02
N SER A 174 -10.30 1.63 3.34
CA SER A 174 -10.78 2.67 2.43
C SER A 174 -10.01 2.72 1.12
N ALA A 175 -8.70 2.50 1.12
CA ALA A 175 -7.90 2.52 -0.10
C ALA A 175 -8.22 1.38 -1.08
N TYR A 176 -8.58 0.21 -0.55
CA TYR A 176 -8.70 -1.03 -1.32
C TYR A 176 -10.15 -1.48 -1.57
N PHE A 177 -11.09 -1.13 -0.70
CA PHE A 177 -12.46 -1.67 -0.71
C PHE A 177 -13.54 -0.61 -0.93
N GLU A 178 -13.23 0.68 -0.76
CA GLU A 178 -14.17 1.75 -1.11
C GLU A 178 -14.07 2.10 -2.59
N THR A 179 -15.19 1.95 -3.31
CA THR A 179 -15.39 2.51 -4.65
C THR A 179 -16.22 3.80 -4.55
N PRO A 180 -16.10 4.74 -5.51
CA PRO A 180 -16.81 6.03 -5.50
C PRO A 180 -18.34 5.93 -5.38
N ASP A 181 -18.94 4.79 -5.70
CA ASP A 181 -20.39 4.56 -5.60
C ASP A 181 -20.90 4.39 -4.16
N ASN A 182 -20.03 4.05 -3.20
CA ASN A 182 -20.42 3.83 -1.79
C ASN A 182 -20.37 5.07 -0.90
N VAL A 183 -19.95 6.23 -1.42
CA VAL A 183 -19.86 7.50 -0.67
C VAL A 183 -21.25 8.12 -0.38
N ALA A 184 -22.32 7.58 -0.97
CA ALA A 184 -23.66 8.14 -0.84
C ALA A 184 -24.38 7.85 0.49
N THR A 185 -23.79 7.11 1.46
CA THR A 185 -24.53 6.69 2.67
C THR A 185 -23.93 7.01 4.03
N ASN A 186 -22.76 7.64 4.13
CA ASN A 186 -22.27 8.14 5.42
C ASN A 186 -22.00 9.65 5.34
N GLU A 187 -22.69 10.42 6.19
CA GLU A 187 -22.48 11.86 6.33
C GLU A 187 -21.00 12.19 6.59
N PRO A 188 -20.39 13.09 5.82
CA PRO A 188 -18.98 13.42 5.96
C PRO A 188 -18.74 14.41 7.11
N PRO A 189 -17.60 14.33 7.82
CA PRO A 189 -17.09 15.47 8.56
C PRO A 189 -16.66 16.54 7.55
N GLU A 190 -17.24 17.71 7.70
CA GLU A 190 -17.00 18.89 6.87
C GLU A 190 -15.50 19.23 6.78
N THR A 191 -14.91 19.21 5.58
CA THR A 191 -14.11 20.29 4.96
C THR A 191 -13.48 19.80 3.65
N THR A 192 -14.27 19.69 2.58
CA THR A 192 -13.80 19.84 1.19
C THR A 192 -14.95 20.42 0.37
N THR A 193 -14.80 21.65 -0.11
CA THR A 193 -15.89 22.38 -0.77
C THR A 193 -16.13 21.83 -2.18
N ARG A 194 -17.37 21.38 -2.40
CA ARG A 194 -17.87 20.68 -3.58
C ARG A 194 -18.51 21.66 -4.57
N VAL A 195 -18.24 21.52 -5.87
CA VAL A 195 -19.03 22.19 -6.93
C VAL A 195 -19.43 21.17 -7.99
N THR A 196 -20.74 21.01 -8.16
CA THR A 196 -21.35 20.25 -9.25
C THR A 196 -21.49 21.17 -10.45
N GLN A 197 -20.77 20.92 -11.55
CA GLN A 197 -21.05 21.61 -12.80
C GLN A 197 -22.15 20.86 -13.56
N THR A 198 -23.24 21.56 -13.86
CA THR A 198 -24.35 21.08 -14.71
C THR A 198 -23.88 21.00 -16.18
N PRO A 199 -24.31 20.00 -16.97
CA PRO A 199 -23.88 19.87 -18.36
C PRO A 199 -24.52 20.97 -19.23
N GLY A 200 -23.73 21.88 -19.76
CA GLY A 200 -24.16 22.92 -20.70
C GLY A 200 -23.03 23.35 -21.63
N GLU A 201 -23.16 22.95 -22.90
CA GLU A 201 -22.55 23.47 -24.14
C GLU A 201 -21.01 23.61 -24.22
N ASP A 202 -20.40 22.72 -25.01
CA ASP A 202 -19.17 22.90 -25.83
C ASP A 202 -18.07 23.82 -25.30
N ILE A 203 -17.48 23.46 -24.16
CA ILE A 203 -16.13 23.91 -23.80
C ILE A 203 -15.34 22.65 -23.44
N ALA A 204 -14.37 22.29 -24.29
CA ALA A 204 -13.36 21.29 -23.91
C ALA A 204 -12.79 21.68 -22.54
N PRO A 205 -12.68 20.76 -21.55
CA PRO A 205 -12.20 21.11 -20.22
C PRO A 205 -10.83 21.77 -20.38
N THR A 206 -10.75 23.05 -20.08
CA THR A 206 -9.45 23.72 -19.98
C THR A 206 -8.93 23.28 -18.63
N GLY A 207 -7.79 22.59 -18.64
CA GLY A 207 -7.16 22.01 -17.46
C GLY A 207 -7.05 22.99 -16.30
N ASN A 208 -6.88 22.45 -15.11
CA ASN A 208 -6.61 23.29 -13.95
C ASN A 208 -5.17 23.84 -13.98
N ASP A 209 -4.90 24.91 -13.23
CA ASP A 209 -3.58 25.58 -13.19
C ASP A 209 -2.48 24.74 -12.48
N LEU A 210 -2.66 23.42 -12.35
CA LEU A 210 -1.70 22.54 -11.70
C LEU A 210 -0.61 22.08 -12.68
N THR A 211 0.63 22.01 -12.21
CA THR A 211 1.70 21.33 -12.95
C THR A 211 1.57 19.82 -12.80
N ASP A 212 2.27 19.08 -13.66
CA ASP A 212 2.28 17.61 -13.64
C ASP A 212 2.81 17.10 -12.28
N GLU A 213 3.84 17.74 -11.71
CA GLU A 213 4.37 17.44 -10.37
C GLU A 213 3.36 17.74 -9.26
N ASP A 214 2.66 18.86 -9.38
CA ASP A 214 1.61 19.31 -8.46
C ASP A 214 0.42 18.34 -8.45
N VAL A 215 0.09 17.73 -9.60
CA VAL A 215 -0.91 16.66 -9.71
C VAL A 215 -0.42 15.41 -9.01
N ILE A 216 0.82 14.96 -9.28
CA ILE A 216 1.39 13.75 -8.69
C ILE A 216 1.48 13.88 -7.17
N GLU A 217 2.02 15.00 -6.67
CA GLU A 217 2.17 15.26 -5.24
C GLU A 217 0.82 15.26 -4.53
N ARG A 218 -0.16 16.01 -5.05
CA ARG A 218 -1.49 16.10 -4.40
C ARG A 218 -2.27 14.80 -4.50
N ALA A 219 -2.23 14.13 -5.65
CA ALA A 219 -2.89 12.85 -5.83
C ALA A 219 -2.27 11.77 -4.92
N SER A 220 -0.95 11.77 -4.74
CA SER A 220 -0.26 10.83 -3.84
C SER A 220 -0.56 11.07 -2.36
N ASN A 221 -0.84 12.32 -1.97
CA ASN A 221 -1.15 12.69 -0.58
C ASN A 221 -2.66 12.75 -0.28
N ALA A 222 -3.52 12.44 -1.26
CA ALA A 222 -4.97 12.45 -1.08
C ALA A 222 -5.46 11.27 -0.22
N ALA A 223 -6.75 11.30 0.15
CA ALA A 223 -7.38 10.20 0.89
C ALA A 223 -7.27 8.84 0.14
N ASN A 224 -7.29 8.86 -1.19
CA ASN A 224 -7.05 7.71 -2.06
C ASN A 224 -5.60 7.66 -2.59
N GLY A 225 -4.67 8.38 -1.98
CA GLY A 225 -3.32 8.58 -2.49
C GLY A 225 -2.42 7.36 -2.42
N LEU A 226 -2.74 6.38 -1.56
CA LEU A 226 -2.09 5.06 -1.57
C LEU A 226 -2.41 4.31 -2.87
N LYS A 227 -3.70 4.24 -3.24
CA LYS A 227 -4.15 3.65 -4.51
C LYS A 227 -3.54 4.37 -5.70
N PHE A 228 -3.48 5.71 -5.65
CA PHE A 228 -2.78 6.50 -6.65
C PHE A 228 -1.31 6.11 -6.76
N SER A 229 -0.60 6.06 -5.62
CA SER A 229 0.82 5.74 -5.57
C SER A 229 1.14 4.34 -6.08
N HIS A 230 0.26 3.37 -5.84
CA HIS A 230 0.41 2.00 -6.34
C HIS A 230 0.28 1.96 -7.86
N LEU A 231 -0.82 2.48 -8.39
CA LEU A 231 -1.02 2.61 -9.83
C LEU A 231 0.09 3.43 -10.47
N TRP A 232 0.53 4.53 -9.84
CA TRP A 232 1.59 5.40 -10.32
C TRP A 232 2.93 4.66 -10.46
N LYS A 233 3.23 3.72 -9.56
CA LYS A 233 4.43 2.88 -9.60
C LYS A 233 4.30 1.67 -10.55
N GLY A 234 3.16 1.49 -11.20
CA GLY A 234 2.92 0.38 -12.13
C GLY A 234 2.31 -0.87 -11.50
N ASP A 235 1.83 -0.80 -10.27
CA ASP A 235 1.21 -1.95 -9.61
C ASP A 235 -0.23 -2.17 -10.11
N THR A 236 -0.46 -3.33 -10.73
CA THR A 236 -1.79 -3.75 -11.21
C THR A 236 -2.38 -4.90 -10.41
N SER A 237 -1.78 -5.30 -9.29
CA SER A 237 -2.16 -6.48 -8.51
C SER A 237 -3.60 -6.46 -8.00
N ALA A 238 -4.14 -5.26 -7.78
CA ALA A 238 -5.53 -5.04 -7.34
C ALA A 238 -6.57 -5.11 -8.48
N TYR A 239 -6.17 -5.43 -9.71
CA TYR A 239 -7.03 -5.41 -10.90
C TYR A 239 -6.95 -6.73 -11.67
N ASP A 240 -8.08 -7.19 -12.21
CA ASP A 240 -8.15 -8.43 -12.97
C ASP A 240 -7.39 -8.32 -14.30
N SER A 241 -7.16 -7.09 -14.78
CA SER A 241 -6.31 -6.85 -15.94
C SER A 241 -5.56 -5.52 -15.86
N HIS A 242 -4.42 -5.47 -16.56
CA HIS A 242 -3.67 -4.23 -16.78
C HIS A 242 -4.54 -3.09 -17.34
N SER A 243 -5.51 -3.42 -18.20
CA SER A 243 -6.36 -2.39 -18.82
C SER A 243 -7.36 -1.77 -17.84
N GLU A 244 -7.73 -2.50 -16.78
CA GLU A 244 -8.54 -1.97 -15.68
C GLU A 244 -7.71 -1.07 -14.77
N ALA A 245 -6.45 -1.43 -14.49
CA ALA A 245 -5.51 -0.58 -13.77
C ALA A 245 -5.24 0.73 -14.55
N ASP A 246 -5.00 0.64 -15.86
CA ASP A 246 -4.84 1.80 -16.75
C ASP A 246 -6.06 2.76 -16.63
N MET A 247 -7.28 2.21 -16.67
CA MET A 247 -8.53 2.98 -16.56
C MET A 247 -8.69 3.61 -15.17
N ALA A 248 -8.33 2.89 -14.11
CA ALA A 248 -8.42 3.40 -12.75
C ALA A 248 -7.47 4.58 -12.52
N LEU A 249 -6.22 4.48 -12.98
CA LEU A 249 -5.28 5.60 -12.91
C LEU A 249 -5.78 6.79 -13.73
N CYS A 250 -6.27 6.54 -14.95
CA CYS A 250 -6.83 7.61 -15.79
C CYS A 250 -8.04 8.28 -15.15
N SER A 251 -8.90 7.55 -14.44
CA SER A 251 -10.05 8.14 -13.74
C SER A 251 -9.61 9.07 -12.60
N MET A 252 -8.56 8.69 -11.88
CA MET A 252 -7.96 9.56 -10.84
C MET A 252 -7.30 10.79 -11.48
N LEU A 253 -6.55 10.62 -12.57
CA LEU A 253 -5.93 11.73 -13.29
C LEU A 253 -6.98 12.68 -13.90
N ALA A 254 -8.11 12.17 -14.40
CA ALA A 254 -9.20 13.00 -14.92
C ALA A 254 -9.69 13.98 -13.85
N PHE A 255 -9.94 13.50 -12.62
CA PHE A 255 -10.30 14.36 -11.50
C PHE A 255 -9.23 15.43 -11.21
N TRP A 256 -7.97 15.02 -11.08
CA TRP A 256 -6.87 15.91 -10.65
C TRP A 256 -6.40 16.91 -11.70
N THR A 257 -6.58 16.63 -12.98
CA THR A 257 -6.16 17.50 -14.09
C THR A 257 -7.29 18.40 -14.61
N GLY A 258 -8.49 18.29 -14.02
CA GLY A 258 -9.67 18.99 -14.54
C GLY A 258 -10.11 18.45 -15.92
N GLY A 259 -9.76 17.21 -16.26
CA GLY A 259 -10.07 16.60 -17.56
C GLY A 259 -9.18 17.08 -18.71
N ASP A 260 -8.01 17.66 -18.43
CA ASP A 260 -7.03 17.98 -19.46
C ASP A 260 -6.39 16.70 -20.01
N ALA A 261 -6.94 16.23 -21.13
CA ALA A 261 -6.47 15.02 -21.81
C ALA A 261 -4.97 15.04 -22.13
N ALA A 262 -4.39 16.21 -22.46
CA ALA A 262 -2.98 16.32 -22.79
C ALA A 262 -2.11 16.23 -21.53
N GLN A 263 -2.57 16.80 -20.41
CA GLN A 263 -1.90 16.62 -19.11
C GLN A 263 -2.02 15.18 -18.62
N MET A 264 -3.20 14.58 -18.71
CA MET A 264 -3.41 13.16 -18.37
C MET A 264 -2.46 12.25 -19.14
N ASP A 265 -2.29 12.45 -20.45
CA ASP A 265 -1.36 11.66 -21.26
C ASP A 265 0.10 11.84 -20.81
N ARG A 266 0.56 13.09 -20.62
CA ARG A 266 1.93 13.35 -20.14
C ARG A 266 2.20 12.71 -18.78
N VAL A 267 1.26 12.85 -17.85
CA VAL A 267 1.37 12.29 -16.51
C VAL A 267 1.33 10.76 -16.57
N PHE A 268 0.39 10.16 -17.31
CA PHE A 268 0.30 8.69 -17.43
C PHE A 268 1.58 8.08 -18.03
N ARG A 269 2.18 8.72 -19.04
CA ARG A 269 3.46 8.28 -19.64
C ARG A 269 4.63 8.24 -18.65
N ASN A 270 4.57 9.05 -17.60
CA ASN A 270 5.58 9.06 -16.54
C ASN A 270 5.26 8.05 -15.41
N SER A 271 4.14 7.33 -15.49
CA SER A 271 3.78 6.27 -14.54
C SER A 271 4.43 4.94 -14.91
N GLY A 272 4.54 4.04 -13.93
CA GLY A 272 4.97 2.67 -14.15
C GLY A 272 3.98 1.79 -14.93
N LEU A 273 2.77 2.28 -15.25
CA LEU A 273 1.80 1.57 -16.10
C LEU A 273 2.02 1.80 -17.60
N TYR A 274 2.86 2.78 -17.97
CA TYR A 274 3.14 3.07 -19.35
C TYR A 274 3.80 1.88 -20.07
N ARG A 275 3.33 1.62 -21.30
CA ARG A 275 3.77 0.51 -22.16
C ARG A 275 3.42 0.80 -23.62
N ASP A 276 4.08 0.14 -24.56
CA ASP A 276 3.90 0.36 -26.01
C ASP A 276 2.43 0.29 -26.47
N LYS A 277 1.60 -0.57 -25.83
CA LYS A 277 0.16 -0.64 -26.10
C LYS A 277 -0.54 0.71 -25.98
N TRP A 278 -0.05 1.63 -25.14
CA TRP A 278 -0.61 2.96 -24.98
C TRP A 278 -0.74 3.71 -26.31
N ASP A 279 0.24 3.56 -27.20
CA ASP A 279 0.33 4.24 -28.50
C ASP A 279 -0.19 3.39 -29.67
N ASP A 280 -0.60 2.15 -29.42
CA ASP A 280 -1.11 1.28 -30.47
C ASP A 280 -2.50 1.74 -30.94
N VAL A 281 -2.66 1.91 -32.25
CA VAL A 281 -3.96 2.14 -32.89
C VAL A 281 -4.84 0.90 -32.71
N HIS A 282 -5.85 1.01 -31.85
CA HIS A 282 -6.71 -0.10 -31.45
C HIS A 282 -8.15 0.03 -31.98
N PHE A 283 -8.51 1.18 -32.55
CA PHE A 283 -9.87 1.49 -32.94
C PHE A 283 -9.98 1.83 -34.43
N SER A 284 -11.15 1.54 -35.01
CA SER A 284 -11.42 1.73 -36.44
C SER A 284 -11.43 3.19 -36.89
N ASP A 285 -11.52 4.12 -35.94
CA ASP A 285 -11.45 5.57 -36.17
C ASP A 285 -9.99 6.09 -36.21
N GLY A 286 -9.01 5.21 -35.99
CA GLY A 286 -7.58 5.55 -36.00
C GLY A 286 -7.03 5.97 -34.63
N SER A 287 -7.86 5.99 -33.58
CA SER A 287 -7.42 6.38 -32.23
C SER A 287 -6.58 5.30 -31.57
N THR A 288 -5.63 5.72 -30.73
CA THR A 288 -4.83 4.81 -29.90
C THR A 288 -5.62 4.27 -28.72
N TYR A 289 -5.10 3.21 -28.11
CA TYR A 289 -5.64 2.69 -26.85
C TYR A 289 -5.61 3.74 -25.73
N GLY A 290 -4.51 4.50 -25.60
CA GLY A 290 -4.37 5.56 -24.60
C GLY A 290 -5.38 6.68 -24.79
N GLU A 291 -5.54 7.17 -26.02
CA GLU A 291 -6.51 8.22 -26.35
C GLU A 291 -7.94 7.83 -25.95
N LYS A 292 -8.36 6.60 -26.26
CA LYS A 292 -9.70 6.11 -25.87
C LYS A 292 -9.83 5.85 -24.38
N THR A 293 -8.76 5.50 -23.69
CA THR A 293 -8.77 5.29 -22.25
C THR A 293 -8.95 6.62 -21.53
N ILE A 294 -8.24 7.67 -21.96
CA ILE A 294 -8.40 9.05 -21.47
C ILE A 294 -9.80 9.58 -21.78
N GLU A 295 -10.29 9.43 -23.02
CA GLU A 295 -11.63 9.89 -23.42
C GLU A 295 -12.73 9.26 -22.53
N ARG A 296 -12.62 7.96 -22.26
CA ARG A 296 -13.54 7.24 -21.38
C ARG A 296 -13.45 7.71 -19.94
N ALA A 297 -12.24 7.93 -19.42
CA ALA A 297 -12.05 8.42 -18.06
C ALA A 297 -12.65 9.83 -17.87
N ILE A 298 -12.43 10.75 -18.82
CA ILE A 298 -13.03 12.09 -18.79
C ILE A 298 -14.57 11.99 -18.87
N THR A 299 -15.09 11.18 -19.80
CA THR A 299 -16.55 11.00 -19.95
C THR A 299 -17.20 10.39 -18.71
N GLY A 300 -16.50 9.49 -18.02
CA GLY A 300 -16.97 8.86 -16.78
C GLY A 300 -16.80 9.73 -15.53
N THR A 301 -16.06 10.84 -15.61
CA THR A 301 -15.76 11.71 -14.47
C THR A 301 -16.77 12.85 -14.39
N THR A 302 -17.52 12.91 -13.29
CA THR A 302 -18.58 13.90 -13.05
C THR A 302 -18.16 15.05 -12.15
N GLU A 303 -17.03 14.92 -11.44
CA GLU A 303 -16.48 15.92 -10.53
C GLU A 303 -14.99 16.12 -10.83
N TYR A 304 -14.50 17.37 -10.72
CA TYR A 304 -13.11 17.75 -11.05
C TYR A 304 -12.49 18.62 -9.95
N TYR A 305 -11.17 18.56 -9.82
CA TYR A 305 -10.43 19.38 -8.86
C TYR A 305 -10.20 20.81 -9.39
N ASP A 306 -10.63 21.81 -8.61
CA ASP A 306 -10.45 23.24 -8.90
C ASP A 306 -9.52 23.91 -7.86
N PRO A 307 -8.27 24.26 -8.24
CA PRO A 307 -7.31 24.91 -7.34
C PRO A 307 -7.66 26.37 -6.99
N SER A 308 -8.57 27.02 -7.73
CA SER A 308 -8.89 28.44 -7.55
C SER A 308 -9.57 28.74 -6.21
N GLN A 309 -10.18 27.74 -5.56
CA GLN A 309 -10.87 27.91 -4.27
C GLN A 309 -9.94 28.10 -3.06
N TRP A 310 -8.63 27.85 -3.20
CA TRP A 310 -7.64 28.10 -2.13
C TRP A 310 -6.81 29.38 -2.35
N SER A 311 -7.01 30.07 -3.48
CA SER A 311 -6.13 31.16 -3.93
C SER A 311 -6.57 32.55 -3.43
N SER A 312 -6.59 32.77 -2.12
CA SER A 312 -6.54 34.14 -1.57
C SER A 312 -5.44 34.39 -0.53
N ALA A 313 -4.61 33.40 -0.21
CA ALA A 313 -3.41 33.61 0.58
C ALA A 313 -2.18 33.03 -0.14
N VAL A 314 -1.18 33.88 -0.32
CA VAL A 314 0.17 33.58 -0.88
C VAL A 314 0.26 33.56 -2.42
N ARG A 315 0.09 34.74 -3.04
CA ARG A 315 0.91 35.05 -4.22
C ARG A 315 2.33 35.36 -3.74
N ARG A 316 3.24 34.38 -3.86
CA ARG A 316 4.67 34.63 -3.68
C ARG A 316 5.17 35.42 -4.88
N SER A 317 5.18 36.74 -4.73
CA SER A 317 5.64 37.70 -5.75
C SER A 317 7.15 37.60 -5.95
N THR A 318 7.61 36.73 -6.84
CA THR A 318 8.96 36.78 -7.40
C THR A 318 8.98 37.84 -8.51
N THR A 319 9.34 39.07 -8.17
CA THR A 319 10.12 40.01 -9.01
C THR A 319 10.26 41.33 -8.25
N ARG A 320 11.48 41.68 -7.84
CA ARG A 320 11.95 43.07 -7.90
C ARG A 320 13.43 43.09 -8.25
N GLN A 321 13.67 43.40 -9.53
CA GLN A 321 14.91 44.03 -9.93
C GLN A 321 15.01 45.42 -9.28
N ASN A 322 16.27 45.71 -8.98
CA ASN A 322 16.89 46.98 -8.62
C ASN A 322 16.31 48.19 -9.38
N GLU A 323 15.92 49.25 -8.66
CA GLU A 323 16.18 50.62 -9.11
C GLU A 323 16.11 51.62 -7.95
N SER A 324 17.23 52.32 -7.81
CA SER A 324 17.48 53.48 -6.95
C SER A 324 16.59 54.68 -7.29
N ARG A 325 16.07 55.40 -6.28
CA ARG A 325 15.99 56.87 -6.29
C ARG A 325 15.73 57.46 -4.90
N ARG A 326 16.44 58.57 -4.68
CA ARG A 326 16.51 59.45 -3.49
C ARG A 326 15.20 60.19 -3.24
N GLY A 327 14.96 60.59 -1.98
CA GLY A 327 13.99 61.63 -1.64
C GLY A 327 13.87 61.84 -0.12
N GLU A 328 14.38 62.99 0.34
CA GLU A 328 14.39 63.52 1.70
C GLU A 328 13.00 63.93 2.24
N GLY A 329 12.92 64.22 3.55
CA GLY A 329 11.89 65.06 4.18
C GLY A 329 11.12 64.33 5.30
N ASP A 330 11.59 64.30 6.54
CA ASP A 330 11.61 65.37 7.55
C ASP A 330 10.29 65.53 8.34
N ASN A 331 10.44 65.32 9.65
CA ASN A 331 9.88 66.04 10.79
C ASN A 331 8.45 65.89 11.36
N THR A 332 8.49 65.71 12.70
CA THR A 332 7.67 66.33 13.77
C THR A 332 6.27 65.76 14.08
N SER A 333 6.09 65.16 15.27
CA SER A 333 5.61 65.78 16.54
C SER A 333 4.08 65.89 16.57
N ALA A 334 3.32 65.67 17.65
CA ALA A 334 3.57 65.33 19.04
C ALA A 334 2.21 64.91 19.68
N ASN A 335 2.29 64.02 20.67
CA ASN A 335 1.67 64.11 22.00
C ASN A 335 0.15 64.45 22.17
N VAL A 336 -0.60 63.59 22.88
CA VAL A 336 -1.13 63.82 24.24
C VAL A 336 -2.08 62.69 24.68
N ARG A 337 -1.94 62.34 25.96
CA ARG A 337 -2.57 61.27 26.76
C ARG A 337 -4.03 61.58 27.17
N THR A 338 -4.84 60.52 27.27
CA THR A 338 -5.81 60.15 28.35
C THR A 338 -6.50 58.87 27.85
N GLY A 339 -6.58 57.70 28.49
CA GLY A 339 -6.66 57.34 29.90
C GLY A 339 -8.06 56.78 30.18
N ALA A 340 -8.28 55.45 30.03
CA ALA A 340 -9.18 54.60 30.85
C ALA A 340 -9.52 53.22 30.20
N ASN A 341 -8.99 52.17 30.83
CA ASN A 341 -9.53 50.82 31.07
C ASN A 341 -10.43 50.09 30.04
N ARG A 342 -9.89 48.99 29.49
CA ARG A 342 -10.61 47.73 29.20
C ARG A 342 -9.61 46.56 29.27
N PRO A 343 -9.91 45.41 29.91
CA PRO A 343 -8.94 44.33 30.04
C PRO A 343 -8.88 43.51 28.74
N GLU A 344 -7.69 43.43 28.15
CA GLU A 344 -7.38 42.55 27.01
C GLU A 344 -6.95 41.16 27.50
N ARG A 345 -7.31 40.17 26.69
CA ARG A 345 -7.11 38.75 26.91
C ARG A 345 -5.66 38.39 26.67
N ASP A 346 -5.17 37.48 27.49
CA ASP A 346 -3.83 36.90 27.44
C ASP A 346 -3.66 36.13 26.11
N HIS A 347 -2.86 36.70 25.19
CA HIS A 347 -2.36 36.00 24.03
C HIS A 347 -0.91 35.59 24.35
N THR A 348 -0.74 34.33 24.74
CA THR A 348 0.56 33.68 24.84
C THR A 348 1.21 33.65 23.46
N VAL A 349 2.23 34.49 23.26
CA VAL A 349 3.11 34.43 22.09
C VAL A 349 3.99 33.19 22.22
N ALA A 350 3.96 32.32 21.21
CA ALA A 350 4.85 31.16 21.11
C ALA A 350 6.34 31.60 21.17
N PRO A 351 7.25 30.80 21.76
CA PRO A 351 8.63 31.21 21.92
C PRO A 351 9.29 31.39 20.54
N VAL A 352 9.87 32.56 20.30
CA VAL A 352 10.73 32.79 19.15
C VAL A 352 11.97 31.94 19.34
N GLU A 353 12.14 30.93 18.49
CA GLU A 353 13.30 30.03 18.50
C GLU A 353 14.61 30.82 18.40
N SER A 354 15.57 30.44 19.24
CA SER A 354 16.85 31.13 19.37
C SER A 354 17.65 31.04 18.06
N PRO A 355 18.36 32.09 17.62
CA PRO A 355 19.20 32.02 16.41
C PRO A 355 20.22 30.87 16.41
N ALA A 356 20.66 30.43 17.60
CA ALA A 356 21.57 29.30 17.80
C ALA A 356 20.91 27.93 17.52
N GLN A 357 19.63 27.75 17.85
CA GLN A 357 18.89 26.50 17.60
C GLN A 357 18.61 26.33 16.10
N ASN A 358 18.35 27.44 15.39
CA ASN A 358 18.20 27.43 13.94
C ASN A 358 19.51 27.10 13.21
N THR A 359 20.67 27.45 13.77
CA THR A 359 21.96 27.11 13.15
C THR A 359 22.29 25.63 13.31
N GLU A 360 22.06 25.07 14.50
CA GLU A 360 22.25 23.64 14.78
C GLU A 360 21.30 22.76 13.94
N HIS A 361 20.04 23.20 13.76
CA HIS A 361 19.09 22.50 12.90
C HIS A 361 19.51 22.53 11.42
N LEU A 362 20.03 23.67 10.94
CA LEU A 362 20.55 23.78 9.56
C LEU A 362 21.80 22.93 9.33
N GLU A 363 22.66 22.75 10.33
CA GLU A 363 23.81 21.85 10.24
C GLU A 363 23.35 20.38 10.17
N ARG A 364 22.41 19.98 11.05
CA ARG A 364 21.85 18.63 11.02
C ARG A 364 21.17 18.27 9.70
N LEU A 365 20.48 19.23 9.07
CA LEU A 365 19.87 19.03 7.75
C LEU A 365 20.92 18.82 6.65
N LYS A 366 22.05 19.53 6.69
CA LYS A 366 23.15 19.33 5.74
C LYS A 366 23.82 17.98 5.92
N ASP A 367 24.03 17.56 7.16
CA ASP A 367 24.60 16.25 7.47
C ASP A 367 23.69 15.12 6.99
N LEU A 368 22.38 15.24 7.23
CA LEU A 368 21.38 14.30 6.73
C LEU A 368 21.33 14.27 5.20
N GLN A 369 21.40 15.42 4.54
CA GLN A 369 21.45 15.48 3.07
C GLN A 369 22.69 14.76 2.53
N THR A 370 23.86 15.00 3.11
CA THR A 370 25.11 14.35 2.70
C THR A 370 25.05 12.84 2.94
N HIS A 371 24.44 12.41 4.05
CA HIS A 371 24.25 10.99 4.33
C HIS A 371 23.29 10.33 3.33
N LEU A 372 22.18 10.99 3.00
CA LEU A 372 21.22 10.51 2.02
C LEU A 372 21.85 10.35 0.63
N GLU A 373 22.61 11.36 0.18
CA GLU A 373 23.35 11.31 -1.09
C GLU A 373 24.35 10.15 -1.11
N SER A 374 25.04 9.88 0.01
CA SER A 374 25.94 8.72 0.14
C SER A 374 25.21 7.39 0.04
N VAL A 375 24.05 7.26 0.69
CA VAL A 375 23.26 6.02 0.68
C VAL A 375 22.65 5.75 -0.69
N ILE A 376 22.20 6.80 -1.40
CA ILE A 376 21.71 6.67 -2.78
C ILE A 376 22.84 6.17 -3.69
N ALA A 377 24.03 6.76 -3.61
CA ALA A 377 25.17 6.32 -4.40
C ALA A 377 25.59 4.87 -4.10
N GLU A 378 25.48 4.42 -2.84
CA GLU A 378 25.75 3.03 -2.47
C GLU A 378 24.67 2.08 -3.01
N ASN A 379 23.40 2.46 -2.97
CA ASN A 379 22.32 1.67 -3.56
C ASN A 379 22.47 1.52 -5.08
N GLU A 380 22.81 2.61 -5.79
CA GLU A 380 23.09 2.55 -7.23
C GLU A 380 24.26 1.60 -7.54
N ARG A 381 25.32 1.64 -6.73
CA ARG A 381 26.46 0.70 -6.85
C ARG A 381 26.02 -0.75 -6.64
N LEU A 382 25.24 -1.03 -5.60
CA LEU A 382 24.76 -2.38 -5.28
C LEU A 382 23.78 -2.91 -6.35
N GLN A 383 22.95 -2.04 -6.92
CA GLN A 383 22.08 -2.40 -8.04
C GLN A 383 22.88 -2.81 -9.27
N GLY A 384 23.95 -2.08 -9.61
CA GLY A 384 24.87 -2.46 -10.68
C GLY A 384 25.55 -3.80 -10.43
N GLU A 385 26.06 -4.04 -9.21
CA GLU A 385 26.69 -5.33 -8.85
C GLU A 385 25.69 -6.50 -8.92
N LEU A 386 24.42 -6.26 -8.57
CA LEU A 386 23.36 -7.27 -8.67
C LEU A 386 23.00 -7.57 -10.14
N GLU A 387 22.99 -6.57 -11.01
CA GLU A 387 22.75 -6.75 -12.45
C GLU A 387 23.89 -7.54 -13.10
N ASP A 388 25.14 -7.20 -12.80
CA ASP A 388 26.33 -7.93 -13.28
C ASP A 388 26.28 -9.41 -12.84
N GLU A 389 25.91 -9.69 -11.59
CA GLU A 389 25.82 -11.07 -11.09
C GLU A 389 24.63 -11.82 -11.72
N ARG A 390 23.51 -11.15 -12.01
CA ARG A 390 22.38 -11.74 -12.73
C ARG A 390 22.75 -12.08 -14.17
N GLU A 391 23.50 -11.22 -14.86
CA GLU A 391 23.99 -11.49 -16.20
C GLU A 391 24.94 -12.68 -16.20
N ARG A 392 25.89 -12.71 -15.25
CA ARG A 392 26.81 -13.84 -15.08
C ARG A 392 26.09 -15.17 -14.83
N ARG A 393 25.01 -15.17 -14.04
CA ARG A 393 24.20 -16.37 -13.83
C ARG A 393 23.49 -16.83 -15.10
N ARG A 394 22.89 -15.90 -15.86
CA ARG A 394 22.27 -16.24 -17.15
C ARG A 394 23.27 -16.84 -18.13
N GLU A 395 24.48 -16.31 -18.19
CA GLU A 395 25.55 -16.87 -19.03
C GLU A 395 25.95 -18.30 -18.60
N LEU A 396 26.06 -18.54 -17.30
CA LEU A 396 26.36 -19.88 -16.76
C LEU A 396 25.22 -20.87 -17.01
N GLU A 397 23.97 -20.44 -16.86
CA GLU A 397 22.79 -21.26 -17.16
C GLU A 397 22.69 -21.59 -18.64
N ALA A 398 22.96 -20.63 -19.53
CA ALA A 398 23.02 -20.87 -20.97
C ALA A 398 24.14 -21.86 -21.33
N GLN A 399 25.33 -21.73 -20.73
CA GLN A 399 26.43 -22.67 -20.93
C GLN A 399 26.12 -24.09 -20.41
N LEU A 400 25.35 -24.21 -19.34
CA LEU A 400 24.90 -25.51 -18.81
C LEU A 400 23.83 -26.14 -19.72
N ALA A 401 22.88 -25.35 -20.20
CA ALA A 401 21.84 -25.81 -21.14
C ALA A 401 22.44 -26.31 -22.47
N ASP A 402 23.40 -25.58 -23.04
CA ASP A 402 24.11 -25.99 -24.27
C ASP A 402 24.92 -27.28 -24.05
N ARG A 403 25.48 -27.48 -22.85
CA ARG A 403 26.23 -28.69 -22.51
C ARG A 403 25.34 -29.92 -22.33
N ASP A 404 24.14 -29.75 -21.76
CA ASP A 404 23.16 -30.83 -21.62
C ASP A 404 22.53 -31.24 -22.97
N GLU A 405 22.50 -30.35 -23.97
CA GLU A 405 22.12 -30.68 -25.35
C GLU A 405 23.22 -31.41 -26.13
N GLU A 406 24.50 -31.14 -25.88
CA GLU A 406 25.63 -31.86 -26.48
C GLU A 406 25.86 -33.26 -25.84
N ASP A 407 25.67 -33.40 -24.53
CA ASP A 407 25.81 -34.65 -23.79
C ASP A 407 24.47 -35.43 -23.76
N GLY A 408 23.98 -35.87 -24.93
CA GLY A 408 22.74 -36.65 -25.10
C GLY A 408 22.68 -37.98 -24.32
N SER A 409 22.51 -37.90 -22.99
CA SER A 409 22.33 -39.02 -22.09
C SER A 409 21.38 -38.61 -20.95
N GLY A 410 20.11 -38.96 -21.10
CA GLY A 410 19.08 -38.70 -20.10
C GLY A 410 19.37 -39.41 -18.78
N TRP A 411 19.50 -38.64 -17.70
CA TRP A 411 19.51 -39.17 -16.34
C TRP A 411 18.07 -39.15 -15.79
N SER A 412 17.40 -40.30 -15.93
CA SER A 412 16.09 -40.57 -15.31
C SER A 412 16.27 -41.00 -13.85
N LEU A 413 15.64 -40.27 -12.93
CA LEU A 413 15.74 -40.43 -11.47
C LEU A 413 14.87 -41.60 -10.89
N PHE A 414 14.48 -42.59 -11.70
CA PHE A 414 13.61 -43.72 -11.30
C PHE A 414 14.32 -45.10 -11.33
N GLY A 415 15.54 -45.20 -10.80
CA GLY A 415 16.37 -46.41 -10.91
C GLY A 415 16.66 -47.22 -9.64
N TRP A 416 16.05 -46.91 -8.48
CA TRP A 416 16.54 -47.42 -7.18
C TRP A 416 15.55 -48.25 -6.33
N PHE A 417 14.54 -48.89 -6.94
CA PHE A 417 13.77 -49.95 -6.27
C PHE A 417 13.51 -51.15 -7.17
N ARG A 418 14.52 -52.01 -7.30
CA ARG A 418 14.34 -53.45 -7.60
C ARG A 418 15.62 -54.20 -7.27
N SER A 419 15.66 -54.79 -6.07
CA SER A 419 16.18 -56.14 -5.85
C SER A 419 15.67 -56.69 -4.54
#